data_AF-A0A437JQ04-F1
#
_entry.id   AF-A0A437JQ04-F1
#
_cell.length_a   1.000
_cell.length_b   1.000
_cell.length_c   1.000
_cell.angle_alpha   90.00
_cell.angle_beta   90.00
_cell.angle_gamma   90.00
#
_symmetry.space_group_name_H-M   'P 1'
#
loop_
_entity.id
_entity.type
_entity.pdbx_description
1 polymer ?
#
loop_
_entity_poly.entity_id
_entity_poly.type
_entity_poly.pdbx_seq_one_letter_code
_entity_poly.pdbx_strand_id
1 'polypeptide(L)'
;MPRSGFTLIELAIVLVVTGLLVTFAWPAMETRLTASRRADATLALERVQLAQERHRALHGLYSADASALGVSLRSPEGLYALSLDTGVPDGYAVVARPIDGSPQQADAECAEITLQVVQGFATPGPSRRCWNR
;
A
#
# COMPACT_ATOMS: atom_id res chain seq x y z
N MET A 1 -44.41 -35.48 19.10
CA MET A 1 -43.05 -35.45 18.52
C MET A 1 -42.18 -34.60 19.43
N PRO A 2 -41.22 -35.17 20.18
CA PRO A 2 -40.35 -34.36 21.02
C PRO A 2 -39.48 -33.48 20.11
N ARG A 3 -39.53 -32.16 20.32
CA ARG A 3 -38.58 -31.21 19.73
C ARG A 3 -37.24 -31.42 20.45
N SER A 4 -36.25 -31.95 19.76
CA SER A 4 -34.87 -31.97 20.24
C SER A 4 -34.34 -30.53 20.29
N GLY A 5 -34.05 -30.05 21.50
CA GLY A 5 -33.39 -28.76 21.72
C GLY A 5 -31.87 -28.94 21.83
N PHE A 6 -31.11 -27.92 21.42
CA PHE A 6 -29.66 -27.84 21.67
C PHE A 6 -29.37 -27.86 23.18
N THR A 7 -28.34 -28.59 23.58
CA THR A 7 -27.90 -28.58 24.98
C THR A 7 -26.95 -27.42 25.25
N LEU A 8 -26.89 -26.95 26.50
CA LEU A 8 -25.92 -25.92 26.91
C LEU A 8 -24.47 -26.37 26.68
N ILE A 9 -24.19 -27.66 26.85
CA ILE A 9 -22.84 -28.20 26.65
C ILE A 9 -22.44 -28.24 25.17
N GLU A 10 -23.40 -28.49 24.28
CA GLU A 10 -23.17 -28.44 22.83
C GLU A 10 -22.86 -27.02 22.36
N LEU A 11 -23.59 -26.03 22.88
CA LEU A 11 -23.26 -24.62 22.62
C LEU A 11 -21.87 -24.25 23.16
N ALA A 12 -21.52 -24.72 24.36
CA ALA A 12 -20.21 -24.45 24.97
C ALA A 12 -19.06 -25.03 24.13
N ILE A 13 -19.20 -26.25 23.61
CA ILE A 13 -18.21 -26.87 22.72
C ILE A 13 -18.08 -26.09 21.41
N VAL A 14 -19.19 -25.67 20.80
CA VAL A 14 -19.17 -24.86 19.56
C VAL A 14 -18.45 -23.53 19.79
N LEU A 15 -18.70 -22.85 20.91
CA LEU A 15 -18.02 -21.60 21.25
C LEU A 15 -16.51 -21.79 21.47
N VAL A 16 -16.11 -22.89 22.11
CA VAL A 16 -14.69 -23.22 22.29
C VAL A 16 -14.01 -23.47 20.95
N VAL A 17 -14.62 -24.28 20.09
CA VAL A 17 -14.06 -24.61 18.76
C VAL A 17 -13.98 -23.36 17.88
N THR A 18 -15.05 -22.57 17.82
CA THR A 18 -15.06 -21.33 17.01
C THR A 18 -14.05 -20.31 17.51
N GLY A 19 -13.90 -20.12 18.82
CA GLY A 19 -12.86 -19.26 19.39
C GLY A 19 -11.45 -19.69 18.96
N LEU A 20 -11.19 -20.99 18.95
CA LEU A 20 -9.92 -21.58 18.48
C LEU A 20 -9.69 -21.40 16.98
N LEU A 21 -10.75 -21.38 16.16
CA LEU A 21 -10.61 -21.14 14.71
C LEU A 21 -10.31 -19.66 14.41
N VAL A 22 -10.94 -18.74 15.13
CA VAL A 22 -10.78 -17.29 14.91
C VAL A 22 -9.34 -16.84 15.14
N THR A 23 -8.66 -17.39 16.16
CA THR A 23 -7.27 -17.03 16.47
C THR A 23 -6.28 -17.32 15.34
N PHE A 24 -6.52 -18.37 14.54
CA PHE A 24 -5.68 -18.70 13.38
C PHE A 24 -6.12 -17.97 12.11
N ALA A 25 -7.43 -17.76 11.93
CA ALA A 25 -7.96 -17.17 10.72
C ALA A 25 -7.73 -15.64 10.62
N TRP A 26 -7.82 -14.92 11.75
CA TRP A 26 -7.71 -13.46 11.77
C TRP A 26 -6.38 -12.89 11.26
N PRO A 27 -5.19 -13.33 11.74
CA PRO A 27 -3.90 -12.75 11.31
C PRO A 27 -3.64 -12.92 9.80
N ALA A 28 -4.16 -14.00 9.20
CA ALA A 28 -4.04 -14.24 7.78
C ALA A 28 -4.82 -13.20 6.95
N MET A 29 -5.95 -12.69 7.45
CA MET A 29 -6.73 -11.66 6.78
C MET A 29 -6.05 -10.30 6.85
N GLU A 30 -5.53 -9.90 8.01
CA GLU A 30 -4.83 -8.62 8.17
C GLU A 30 -3.64 -8.49 7.21
N THR A 31 -2.86 -9.56 7.07
CA THR A 31 -1.73 -9.59 6.14
C THR A 31 -2.17 -9.32 4.69
N ARG A 32 -3.30 -9.90 4.26
CA ARG A 32 -3.86 -9.68 2.91
C ARG A 32 -4.34 -8.25 2.72
N LEU A 33 -4.97 -7.67 3.74
CA LEU A 33 -5.42 -6.28 3.70
C LEU A 33 -4.23 -5.32 3.62
N THR A 34 -3.20 -5.53 4.43
CA THR A 34 -1.96 -4.73 4.38
C THR A 34 -1.30 -4.82 3.01
N ALA A 35 -1.18 -6.02 2.42
CA ALA A 35 -0.65 -6.18 1.06
C ALA A 35 -1.50 -5.43 0.01
N SER A 36 -2.83 -5.49 0.11
CA SER A 36 -3.74 -4.74 -0.76
C SER A 36 -3.56 -3.22 -0.62
N ARG A 37 -3.31 -2.73 0.58
CA ARG A 37 -3.06 -1.30 0.83
C ARG A 37 -1.67 -0.88 0.33
N ARG A 38 -0.64 -1.71 0.48
CA ARG A 38 0.66 -1.48 -0.17
C ARG A 38 0.52 -1.35 -1.69
N ALA A 39 -0.38 -2.12 -2.30
CA ALA A 39 -0.66 -2.02 -3.74
C ALA A 39 -1.25 -0.66 -4.13
N ASP A 40 -2.05 -0.02 -3.27
CA ASP A 40 -2.55 1.35 -3.47
C ASP A 40 -1.40 2.37 -3.57
N ALA A 41 -0.37 2.25 -2.73
CA ALA A 41 0.84 3.07 -2.84
C ALA A 41 1.60 2.78 -4.14
N THR A 42 1.88 1.51 -4.46
CA THR A 42 2.67 1.18 -5.66
C THR A 42 1.97 1.64 -6.94
N LEU A 43 0.64 1.54 -7.01
CA LEU A 43 -0.15 2.07 -8.12
C LEU A 43 0.00 3.60 -8.24
N ALA A 44 0.04 4.32 -7.13
CA ALA A 44 0.25 5.76 -7.14
C ALA A 44 1.66 6.13 -7.62
N LEU A 45 2.70 5.40 -7.18
CA LEU A 45 4.09 5.59 -7.61
C LEU A 45 4.28 5.28 -9.10
N GLU A 46 3.67 4.20 -9.61
CA GLU A 46 3.73 3.82 -11.02
C GLU A 46 3.02 4.85 -11.92
N ARG A 47 1.92 5.46 -11.46
CA ARG A 47 1.26 6.57 -12.18
C ARG A 47 2.14 7.81 -12.25
N VAL A 48 2.83 8.14 -11.16
CA VAL A 48 3.83 9.22 -11.16
C VAL A 48 4.93 8.90 -12.15
N GLN A 49 5.43 7.67 -12.17
CA GLN A 49 6.47 7.26 -13.10
C GLN A 49 6.05 7.45 -14.56
N LEU A 50 4.87 6.98 -14.93
CA LEU A 50 4.35 7.15 -16.29
C LEU A 50 4.19 8.64 -16.66
N ALA A 51 3.71 9.46 -15.72
CA ALA A 51 3.56 10.89 -15.92
C ALA A 51 4.92 11.60 -16.11
N GLN A 52 5.94 11.20 -15.35
CA GLN A 52 7.30 11.70 -15.47
C GLN A 52 7.92 11.34 -16.82
N GLU A 53 7.76 10.09 -17.26
CA GLU A 53 8.24 9.64 -18.57
C GLU A 53 7.58 10.43 -19.70
N ARG A 54 6.26 10.64 -19.62
CA ARG A 54 5.53 11.49 -20.57
C ARG A 54 6.02 12.94 -20.54
N HIS A 55 6.20 13.52 -19.36
CA HIS A 55 6.65 14.90 -19.20
C HIS A 55 8.06 15.09 -19.77
N ARG A 56 8.98 14.16 -19.50
CA ARG A 56 10.33 14.14 -20.07
C ARG A 56 10.32 13.99 -21.58
N ALA A 57 9.44 13.15 -22.14
CA ALA A 57 9.31 13.01 -23.59
C ALA A 57 8.85 14.31 -24.28
N LEU A 58 8.05 15.14 -23.59
CA LEU A 58 7.51 16.39 -24.14
C LEU A 58 8.40 17.62 -23.87
N HIS A 59 9.08 17.67 -22.72
CA HIS A 59 9.81 18.86 -22.25
C HIS A 59 11.32 18.64 -22.05
N GLY A 60 11.79 17.39 -22.18
CA GLY A 60 13.22 17.03 -22.04
C GLY A 60 13.72 16.87 -20.60
N LEU A 61 12.89 17.10 -19.59
CA LEU A 61 13.26 17.08 -18.16
C LEU A 61 12.17 16.43 -17.30
N TYR A 62 12.52 16.01 -16.08
CA TYR A 62 11.57 15.59 -15.05
C TYR A 62 11.05 16.79 -14.25
N SER A 63 9.88 16.68 -13.64
CA SER A 63 9.26 17.76 -12.87
C SER A 63 8.93 17.36 -11.43
N ALA A 64 9.14 18.25 -10.46
CA ALA A 64 8.64 18.08 -9.10
C ALA A 64 7.21 18.62 -8.93
N ASP A 65 6.66 19.30 -9.93
CA ASP A 65 5.33 19.89 -9.89
C ASP A 65 4.27 18.86 -10.30
N ALA A 66 3.50 18.40 -9.31
CA ALA A 66 2.41 17.46 -9.51
C ALA A 66 1.34 17.97 -10.50
N SER A 67 1.13 19.29 -10.57
CA SER A 67 0.16 19.90 -11.48
C SER A 67 0.64 19.82 -12.93
N ALA A 68 1.93 20.06 -13.18
CA ALA A 68 2.56 19.89 -14.49
C ALA A 68 2.58 18.43 -14.97
N LEU A 69 2.62 17.48 -14.03
CA LEU A 69 2.51 16.04 -14.30
C LEU A 69 1.06 15.56 -14.44
N GLY A 70 0.07 16.34 -13.99
CA GLY A 70 -1.34 15.94 -13.95
C GLY A 70 -1.61 14.79 -12.99
N VAL A 71 -0.88 14.71 -11.88
CA VAL A 71 -0.99 13.63 -10.88
C VAL A 71 -1.50 14.15 -9.55
N SER A 72 -2.19 13.28 -8.80
CA SER A 72 -2.58 13.53 -7.41
C SER A 72 -1.42 13.23 -6.47
N LEU A 73 -1.24 14.05 -5.42
CA LEU A 73 -0.33 13.76 -4.30
C LEU A 73 -0.96 12.84 -3.24
N ARG A 74 -2.02 12.13 -3.61
CA ARG A 74 -2.66 11.08 -2.81
C ARG A 74 -2.83 9.81 -3.64
N SER A 75 -2.66 8.67 -2.99
CA SER A 75 -2.96 7.38 -3.58
C SER A 75 -4.46 7.26 -3.92
N PRO A 76 -4.85 6.39 -4.87
CA PRO A 76 -6.24 6.27 -5.30
C PRO A 76 -7.24 5.99 -4.16
N GLU A 77 -6.90 5.14 -3.20
CA GLU A 77 -7.75 4.84 -2.04
C GLU A 77 -7.56 5.86 -0.89
N GLY A 78 -6.71 6.86 -1.06
CA GLY A 78 -6.46 7.91 -0.06
C GLY A 78 -5.75 7.40 1.20
N LEU A 79 -4.98 6.32 1.10
CA LEU A 79 -4.23 5.74 2.22
C LEU A 79 -2.83 6.33 2.37
N TYR A 80 -2.25 6.85 1.27
CA TYR A 80 -0.91 7.41 1.23
C TYR A 80 -0.90 8.83 0.67
N ALA A 81 -0.03 9.67 1.25
CA ALA A 81 0.37 10.95 0.70
C ALA A 81 1.69 10.78 -0.05
N LEU A 82 1.80 11.42 -1.22
CA LEU A 82 2.99 11.37 -2.07
C LEU A 82 3.78 12.67 -1.94
N SER A 83 5.11 12.56 -1.96
CA SER A 83 6.02 13.69 -2.12
C SER A 83 6.98 13.42 -3.27
N LEU A 84 7.12 14.40 -4.16
CA LEU A 84 8.01 14.38 -5.32
C LEU A 84 9.29 15.15 -5.00
N ASP A 85 10.43 14.62 -5.43
CA ASP A 85 11.73 15.27 -5.32
C ASP A 85 12.52 15.10 -6.62
N THR A 86 13.03 16.20 -7.17
CA THR A 86 13.91 16.21 -8.36
C THR A 86 15.33 16.63 -8.02
N GLY A 87 15.73 16.60 -6.73
CA GLY A 87 17.12 16.78 -6.30
C GLY A 87 18.07 15.65 -6.73
N VAL A 88 17.54 14.63 -7.42
CA VAL A 88 18.28 13.49 -7.96
C VAL A 88 18.83 13.84 -9.35
N PRO A 89 20.15 13.75 -9.60
CA PRO A 89 20.74 14.04 -10.91
C PRO A 89 20.17 13.16 -12.03
N ASP A 90 19.72 13.79 -13.13
CA ASP A 90 19.04 13.14 -14.27
C ASP A 90 17.96 12.13 -13.83
N GLY A 91 17.18 12.54 -12.83
CA GLY A 91 16.29 11.65 -12.13
C GLY A 91 15.24 12.35 -11.28
N TYR A 92 14.49 11.53 -10.55
CA TYR A 92 13.54 11.97 -9.54
C TYR A 92 13.38 10.87 -8.49
N ALA A 93 12.88 11.25 -7.33
CA ALA A 93 12.39 10.36 -6.30
C ALA A 93 10.93 10.70 -5.99
N VAL A 94 10.15 9.67 -5.70
CA VAL A 94 8.80 9.83 -5.15
C VAL A 94 8.66 8.90 -3.95
N VAL A 95 8.07 9.44 -2.89
CA VAL A 95 7.87 8.76 -1.61
C VAL A 95 6.38 8.74 -1.32
N ALA A 96 5.82 7.56 -1.05
CA ALA A 96 4.47 7.38 -0.55
C ALA A 96 4.52 7.08 0.95
N ARG A 97 3.93 7.96 1.77
CA ARG A 97 3.83 7.82 3.23
C ARG A 97 2.39 7.59 3.65
N PRO A 98 2.09 6.64 4.56
CA PRO A 98 0.77 6.46 5.12
C PRO A 98 0.22 7.77 5.69
N ILE A 99 -1.05 8.05 5.44
CA ILE A 99 -1.72 9.25 5.96
C ILE A 99 -2.04 9.08 7.45
N ASP A 100 -2.05 10.21 8.17
CA ASP A 100 -2.51 10.29 9.55
C ASP A 100 -3.94 9.75 9.73
N GLY A 101 -4.13 8.78 10.63
CA GLY A 101 -5.40 8.06 10.84
C GLY A 101 -5.67 6.90 9.88
N SER A 102 -4.81 6.65 8.87
CA SER A 102 -5.00 5.51 7.97
C SER A 102 -4.66 4.18 8.68
N PRO A 103 -5.36 3.07 8.37
CA PRO A 103 -5.02 1.74 8.88
C PRO A 103 -3.60 1.27 8.51
N GLN A 104 -2.97 1.93 7.55
CA GLN A 104 -1.67 1.56 7.02
C GLN A 104 -0.50 2.02 7.89
N GLN A 105 -0.73 2.88 8.88
CA GLN A 105 0.30 3.25 9.86
C GLN A 105 0.78 2.09 10.73
N ALA A 106 -0.06 1.08 10.92
CA ALA A 106 0.30 -0.11 11.67
C ALA A 106 1.40 -0.95 10.97
N ASP A 107 1.65 -0.67 9.69
CA ASP A 107 2.66 -1.36 8.89
C ASP A 107 4.05 -0.71 9.04
N ALA A 108 4.66 -0.90 10.22
CA ALA A 108 5.97 -0.33 10.54
C ALA A 108 7.11 -0.87 9.66
N GLU A 109 6.97 -2.07 9.10
CA GLU A 109 7.97 -2.65 8.18
C GLU A 109 8.08 -1.83 6.88
N CYS A 110 6.94 -1.31 6.41
CA CYS A 110 6.82 -0.54 5.18
C CYS A 110 6.24 0.84 5.46
N ALA A 111 6.88 1.56 6.39
CA ALA A 111 6.47 2.89 6.85
C ALA A 111 6.47 3.94 5.74
N GLU A 112 7.27 3.75 4.69
CA GLU A 112 7.17 4.47 3.43
C GLU A 112 7.49 3.53 2.27
N ILE A 113 6.94 3.81 1.10
CA ILE A 113 7.23 3.07 -0.14
C ILE A 113 7.79 4.08 -1.13
N THR A 114 8.95 3.78 -1.69
CA THR A 114 9.73 4.74 -2.48
C THR A 114 10.01 4.21 -3.87
N LEU A 115 10.07 5.13 -4.82
CA LEU A 115 10.54 4.87 -6.17
C LEU A 115 11.51 5.97 -6.56
N GLN A 116 12.76 5.59 -6.86
CA GLN A 116 13.77 6.49 -7.37
C GLN A 116 14.12 6.11 -8.81
N VAL A 117 14.16 7.08 -9.71
CA VAL A 117 14.61 6.88 -11.09
C VAL A 117 15.85 7.72 -11.34
N VAL A 118 16.91 7.08 -11.80
CA VAL A 118 18.17 7.74 -12.20
C VAL A 118 18.53 7.27 -13.59
N GLN A 119 18.70 8.19 -14.54
CA GLN A 119 19.04 7.86 -15.93
C GLN A 119 18.05 6.85 -16.57
N GLY A 120 16.80 6.85 -16.14
CA GLY A 120 15.75 5.93 -16.60
C GLY A 120 15.71 4.56 -15.89
N PHE A 121 16.63 4.29 -14.95
CA PHE A 121 16.59 3.07 -14.14
C PHE A 121 15.78 3.29 -12.86
N ALA A 122 14.69 2.53 -12.72
CA ALA A 122 13.80 2.58 -11.57
C ALA A 122 14.28 1.64 -10.44
N THR A 123 14.43 2.19 -9.24
CA THR A 123 14.82 1.49 -8.02
C THR A 123 13.70 1.60 -6.99
N PRO A 124 12.90 0.54 -6.81
CA PRO A 124 11.86 0.48 -5.77
C PRO A 124 12.48 0.24 -4.39
N GLY A 125 11.92 0.88 -3.37
CA GLY A 125 12.29 0.71 -1.97
C GLY A 125 11.08 0.71 -1.02
N PRO A 126 11.27 0.38 0.26
CA PRO A 126 12.55 0.03 0.89
C PRO A 126 12.95 -1.45 0.68
N SER A 127 11.99 -2.33 0.36
CA SER A 127 12.25 -3.75 0.09
C SER A 127 11.27 -4.30 -0.95
N ARG A 128 11.61 -5.46 -1.55
CA ARG A 128 10.71 -6.15 -2.48
C ARG A 128 9.39 -6.59 -1.82
N ARG A 129 9.43 -6.95 -0.54
CA ARG A 129 8.22 -7.29 0.25
C ARG A 129 7.25 -6.12 0.36
N CYS A 130 7.75 -4.90 0.54
CA CYS A 130 6.92 -3.69 0.56
C CYS A 130 6.25 -3.40 -0.78
N TRP A 131 6.87 -3.87 -1.86
CA TRP A 131 6.34 -3.80 -3.23
C TRP A 131 5.51 -5.02 -3.64
N ASN A 132 5.23 -5.94 -2.70
CA ASN A 132 4.55 -7.21 -2.98
C ASN A 132 5.22 -8.03 -4.10
N ARG A 133 6.55 -8.02 -4.18
CA ARG A 133 7.38 -8.73 -5.18
C ARG A 133 8.45 -9.61 -4.54
#